data_AF-A0A7C5MB80-F1
#
_entry.id   AF-A0A7C5MB80-F1
#
_cell.length_a   1.000
_cell.length_b   1.000
_cell.length_c   1.000
_cell.angle_alpha   90.00
_cell.angle_beta   90.00
_cell.angle_gamma   90.00
#
_symmetry.space_group_name_H-M   'P 1'
#
loop_
_entity.id
_entity.type
_entity.pdbx_description
1 polymer ?
#
loop_
_entity_poly.entity_id
_entity_poly.type
_entity_poly.pdbx_seq_one_letter_code
_entity_poly.pdbx_strand_id
1 'polypeptide(L)'
;IGAGHTFIIFMKDCYPINVLNSIKQVPEVCRIFCATANPTRVVILEDKNKGETGRAVLGVIDGFTPVGVEGEEDISWRKDFLRKIGYKL
;
A
#
# COMPACT_ATOMS: atom_id res chain seq x y z
N ILE A 1 -14.32 2.47 5.33
CA ILE A 1 -13.87 3.42 4.28
C ILE A 1 -15.08 4.14 3.69
N GLY A 2 -15.98 3.45 2.97
CA GLY A 2 -17.26 4.04 2.55
C GLY A 2 -17.14 5.25 1.61
N ALA A 3 -16.03 5.37 0.90
CA ALA A 3 -15.83 6.32 -0.18
C ALA A 3 -16.20 5.63 -1.50
N GLY A 4 -16.93 6.34 -2.37
CA GLY A 4 -17.34 5.80 -3.68
C GLY A 4 -16.14 5.35 -4.52
N HIS A 5 -16.33 4.31 -5.35
CA HIS A 5 -15.30 3.75 -6.23
C HIS A 5 -13.99 3.32 -5.53
N THR A 6 -14.07 2.97 -4.25
CA THR A 6 -12.94 2.38 -3.52
C THR A 6 -13.11 0.86 -3.45
N PHE A 7 -12.06 0.12 -3.74
CA PHE A 7 -12.00 -1.33 -3.54
C PHE A 7 -10.95 -1.71 -2.50
N ILE A 8 -11.11 -2.89 -1.89
CA ILE A 8 -10.18 -3.47 -0.92
C ILE A 8 -9.94 -4.92 -1.33
N ILE A 9 -8.68 -5.34 -1.38
CA ILE A 9 -8.30 -6.74 -1.63
C ILE A 9 -7.61 -7.26 -0.37
N PHE A 10 -8.17 -8.31 0.23
CA PHE A 10 -7.48 -9.11 1.24
C PHE A 10 -6.85 -10.31 0.56
N MET A 11 -5.59 -10.61 0.90
CA MET A 11 -4.82 -11.69 0.30
C MET A 11 -4.14 -12.50 1.40
N LYS A 12 -3.92 -13.78 1.12
CA LYS A 12 -3.17 -14.72 1.94
C LYS A 12 -2.38 -15.64 1.01
N ASP A 13 -1.25 -16.16 1.48
CA ASP A 13 -0.41 -17.12 0.76
C ASP A 13 0.18 -16.56 -0.56
N CYS A 14 0.22 -15.23 -0.69
CA CYS A 14 0.90 -14.48 -1.74
C CYS A 14 1.29 -13.08 -1.24
N TYR A 15 2.13 -12.37 -2.01
CA TYR A 15 2.56 -11.01 -1.72
C TYR A 15 2.01 -10.02 -2.75
N PRO A 16 1.82 -8.74 -2.38
CA PRO A 16 1.42 -7.69 -3.33
C PRO A 16 2.25 -7.67 -4.62
N ILE A 17 3.57 -7.84 -4.52
CA ILE A 17 4.47 -7.84 -5.68
C ILE A 17 4.13 -8.90 -6.74
N ASN A 18 3.42 -9.97 -6.38
CA ASN A 18 2.99 -11.01 -7.32
C ASN A 18 1.83 -10.55 -8.22
N VAL A 19 0.97 -9.64 -7.75
CA VAL A 19 -0.29 -9.29 -8.41
C VAL A 19 -0.44 -7.80 -8.73
N LEU A 20 0.38 -6.93 -8.14
CA LEU A 20 0.23 -5.48 -8.23
C LEU A 20 0.22 -4.98 -9.69
N ASN A 21 1.02 -5.57 -10.56
CA ASN A 21 1.03 -5.22 -11.98
C ASN A 21 -0.26 -5.62 -12.70
N SER A 22 -0.82 -6.79 -12.38
CA SER A 22 -2.09 -7.24 -12.96
C SER A 22 -3.24 -6.31 -12.53
N ILE A 23 -3.28 -5.91 -11.25
CA ILE A 23 -4.29 -4.97 -10.75
C ILE A 23 -4.17 -3.60 -11.44
N LYS A 24 -2.94 -3.08 -11.59
CA LYS A 24 -2.70 -1.81 -12.29
C LYS A 24 -3.10 -1.84 -13.77
N GLN A 25 -3.14 -3.01 -14.38
CA GLN A 25 -3.50 -3.19 -15.79
C GLN A 25 -5.01 -3.34 -16.02
N VAL A 26 -5.82 -3.49 -14.97
CA VAL A 26 -7.28 -3.53 -15.10
C VAL A 26 -7.77 -2.16 -15.58
N PRO A 27 -8.50 -2.07 -16.72
CA PRO A 27 -8.92 -0.80 -17.31
C PRO A 27 -9.72 0.12 -16.36
N GLU A 28 -10.48 -0.46 -15.43
CA GLU A 28 -11.31 0.25 -14.47
C GLU A 28 -10.53 0.78 -13.24
N VAL A 29 -9.28 0.34 -13.04
CA VAL A 29 -8.48 0.72 -11.86
C VAL A 29 -7.80 2.08 -12.09
N CYS A 30 -8.31 3.12 -11.45
CA CYS A 30 -7.72 4.46 -11.56
C CYS A 30 -6.43 4.64 -10.75
N ARG A 31 -6.38 4.09 -9.52
CA ARG A 31 -5.19 4.18 -8.64
C ARG A 31 -5.21 3.13 -7.53
N ILE A 32 -4.02 2.85 -6.99
CA ILE A 32 -3.82 2.02 -5.80
C ILE A 32 -3.21 2.91 -4.71
N PHE A 33 -3.82 2.93 -3.52
CA PHE A 33 -3.37 3.78 -2.41
C PHE A 33 -2.20 3.15 -1.62
N CYS A 34 -2.33 1.88 -1.27
CA CYS A 34 -1.28 1.09 -0.61
C CYS A 34 -1.49 -0.40 -0.92
N ALA A 35 -0.44 -1.19 -0.78
CA ALA A 35 -0.50 -2.63 -0.75
C ALA A 35 0.58 -3.14 0.22
N THR A 36 0.15 -3.52 1.43
CA THR A 36 1.05 -3.71 2.58
C THR A 36 0.50 -4.77 3.53
N ALA A 37 1.38 -5.32 4.36
CA ALA A 37 1.04 -6.18 5.50
C ALA A 37 1.20 -5.45 6.85
N ASN A 38 1.65 -4.19 6.85
CA ASN A 38 1.80 -3.38 8.05
C ASN A 38 0.43 -2.98 8.62
N PRO A 39 0.35 -2.62 9.92
CA PRO A 39 -0.79 -1.90 10.45
C PRO A 39 -1.10 -0.67 9.59
N THR A 40 -2.32 -0.58 9.09
CA THR A 40 -2.70 0.42 8.08
C THR A 40 -3.94 1.19 8.52
N ARG A 41 -3.89 2.52 8.37
CA ARG A 41 -5.05 3.40 8.56
C ARG A 41 -5.34 4.17 7.28
N VAL A 42 -6.62 4.37 6.99
CA VAL A 42 -7.08 5.16 5.84
C VAL A 42 -7.59 6.51 6.32
N VAL A 43 -7.06 7.59 5.75
CA VAL A 43 -7.48 8.96 6.07
C VAL A 43 -8.69 9.31 5.21
N ILE A 44 -9.83 9.52 5.86
CA ILE A 44 -11.10 9.82 5.21
C ILE A 44 -11.50 11.25 5.52
N LEU A 45 -11.84 12.00 4.47
CA LEU A 45 -12.58 13.24 4.58
C LEU A 45 -14.06 12.94 4.31
N GLU A 46 -14.94 13.39 5.19
CA GLU A 46 -16.39 13.41 4.97
C GLU A 46 -16.83 14.85 4.78
N ASP A 47 -17.60 15.12 3.73
CA ASP A 47 -18.08 16.47 3.41
C ASP A 47 -19.38 16.44 2.59
N LYS A 48 -20.00 17.60 2.36
CA LYS A 48 -21.17 17.76 1.51
C LYS A 48 -20.79 17.98 0.05
N ASN A 49 -21.33 17.16 -0.84
CA ASN A 49 -21.26 17.35 -2.28
C ASN A 49 -22.68 17.45 -2.82
N LYS A 50 -23.06 18.62 -3.36
CA LYS A 50 -24.42 18.91 -3.84
C LYS A 50 -25.53 18.58 -2.82
N GLY A 51 -25.27 18.84 -1.54
CA GLY A 51 -26.21 18.60 -0.44
C GLY A 51 -26.19 17.18 0.15
N GLU A 52 -25.55 16.22 -0.53
CA GLU A 52 -25.40 14.85 -0.06
C GLU A 52 -24.07 14.65 0.67
N THR A 53 -24.02 13.74 1.65
CA THR A 53 -22.77 13.40 2.32
C THR A 53 -21.92 12.49 1.43
N GLY A 54 -20.73 12.94 1.07
CA GLY A 54 -19.71 12.17 0.37
C GLY A 54 -18.50 11.89 1.27
N ARG A 55 -17.70 10.89 0.87
CA ARG A 55 -16.42 10.57 1.51
C ARG A 55 -15.32 10.45 0.47
N ALA A 56 -14.16 11.00 0.77
CA ALA A 56 -12.97 10.91 -0.05
C ALA A 56 -11.83 10.24 0.73
N VAL A 57 -11.07 9.38 0.04
CA VAL A 57 -9.81 8.86 0.58
C VAL A 57 -8.70 9.87 0.26
N LEU A 58 -8.20 10.54 1.29
CA LEU A 58 -7.12 11.53 1.15
C LEU A 58 -5.74 10.87 1.10
N GLY A 59 -5.59 9.75 1.80
CA GLY A 59 -4.32 9.04 1.89
C GLY A 59 -4.38 7.86 2.84
N VAL A 60 -3.21 7.28 3.07
CA VAL A 60 -3.00 6.08 3.87
C VAL A 60 -1.80 6.27 4.78
N ILE A 61 -1.91 5.77 6.01
CA ILE A 61 -0.80 5.63 6.94
C ILE A 61 -0.42 4.14 6.89
N ASP A 62 0.69 3.84 6.22
CA ASP A 62 1.26 2.51 6.07
C ASP A 62 2.42 2.33 7.05
N GLY A 63 2.17 1.65 8.16
CA GLY A 63 3.16 1.46 9.22
C GLY A 63 3.45 2.73 10.01
N PHE A 64 4.75 3.01 10.21
CA PHE A 64 5.24 3.99 11.18
C PHE A 64 6.26 4.95 10.53
N THR A 65 6.59 6.03 11.24
CA THR A 65 7.61 6.99 10.80
C THR A 65 9.01 6.37 10.81
N PRO A 66 9.92 6.80 9.93
CA PRO A 66 11.32 6.37 9.98
C PRO A 66 11.98 6.78 11.30
N VAL A 67 12.90 5.95 11.80
CA VAL A 67 13.65 6.19 13.05
C VAL A 67 15.10 6.62 12.81
N GLY A 68 15.56 6.61 11.56
CA GLY A 68 16.92 6.93 11.16
C GLY A 68 17.18 6.68 9.68
N VAL A 69 18.44 6.78 9.28
CA VAL A 69 18.94 6.50 7.93
C VAL A 69 19.83 5.25 7.99
N GLU A 70 19.73 4.38 6.98
CA GLU A 70 20.52 3.14 6.93
C GLU A 70 22.04 3.42 6.83
N GLY A 71 22.83 2.66 7.59
CA GLY A 71 24.30 2.65 7.50
C GLY A 71 24.83 1.56 6.54
N GLU A 72 26.15 1.42 6.44
CA GLU A 72 26.78 0.43 5.55
C GLU A 72 26.42 -1.02 5.93
N GLU A 73 26.33 -1.32 7.23
CA GLU A 73 25.94 -2.64 7.73
C GLU A 73 24.49 -2.99 7.39
N ASP A 74 23.56 -2.02 7.54
CA ASP A 74 22.15 -2.18 7.18
C ASP A 74 21.98 -2.45 5.67
N ILE A 75 22.75 -1.72 4.85
CA ILE A 75 22.77 -1.90 3.40
C ILE A 75 23.25 -3.31 3.03
N SER A 76 24.34 -3.77 3.65
CA SER A 76 24.86 -5.12 3.45
C SER A 76 23.81 -6.16 3.81
N TRP A 77 23.21 -6.01 5.00
CA TRP A 77 22.18 -6.90 5.51
C TRP A 77 20.97 -7.00 4.58
N ARG A 78 20.38 -5.88 4.13
CA ARG A 78 19.16 -5.94 3.30
C ARG A 78 19.43 -6.54 1.91
N LYS A 79 20.64 -6.34 1.36
CA LYS A 79 21.04 -6.95 0.08
C LYS A 79 21.20 -8.46 0.23
N ASP A 80 21.85 -8.91 1.29
CA ASP A 80 22.04 -10.33 1.57
C ASP A 80 20.73 -11.02 1.91
N PHE A 81 19.83 -10.35 2.63
CA PHE A 81 18.49 -10.83 2.88
C PHE A 81 17.75 -11.14 1.58
N LEU A 82 17.74 -10.22 0.61
CA LEU A 82 17.08 -10.43 -0.69
C LEU A 82 17.63 -11.63 -1.47
N ARG A 83 18.95 -11.90 -1.37
CA ARG A 83 19.56 -13.11 -1.95
C ARG A 83 19.13 -14.37 -1.20
N LYS A 84 19.13 -14.33 0.12
CA LYS A 84 18.71 -15.45 0.99
C LYS A 84 17.28 -15.87 0.74
N ILE A 85 16.38 -14.92 0.49
CA ILE A 85 14.97 -15.20 0.14
C ILE A 85 14.75 -15.42 -1.37
N GLY A 86 15.82 -15.49 -2.17
CA GLY A 86 15.77 -15.89 -3.58
C GLY A 86 15.30 -14.82 -4.56
N TYR A 87 15.20 -13.55 -4.14
CA TYR A 87 14.74 -12.45 -5.01
C TYR A 87 15.86 -11.78 -5.82
N LYS A 88 17.13 -12.05 -5.48
CA LYS A 88 18.31 -11.55 -6.17
C LYS A 88 19.36 -12.66 -6.28
N LEU A 89 20.10 -12.63 -7.38
CA LEU A 89 21.29 -13.48 -7.63
C LEU A 89 22.54 -12.79 -7.09
#